data_AF-S0AMJ0-F1
#
_entry.id   AF-S0AMJ0-F1
#
_cell.length_a   1.000
_cell.length_b   1.000
_cell.length_c   1.000
_cell.angle_alpha   90.00
_cell.angle_beta   90.00
_cell.angle_gamma   90.00
#
_symmetry.space_group_name_H-M   'P 1'
#
loop_
_entity.id
_entity.type
_entity.pdbx_description
1 polymer ?
#
loop_
_entity_poly.entity_id
_entity_poly.type
_entity_poly.pdbx_seq_one_letter_code
_entity_poly.pdbx_strand_id
1 'polypeptide(L)'
;MLEHVDTGTHLYFLHMLQDNGMGIQFKWKEIKDISVAIFGDSIFDDIVKNEIVDTCSDNEILEVTNLNNIDSNLPRSQRESLYSAIIKFLSTDENVPGIMEIIYASRKIGRAIIDSINMNIIINKLEDRYINLRIAMAMASSMDFYYSVPFRSFCKTRLDKVQFSIDNYEKYLGDMWFIKIVLAMKDNTGEGLAYVKFPENSRLNYIETINGMAAGGLLASLFLHSAEFLSDTRVISAINRYEYNEIKKQRAGKFYGWVAIGNDVAIGLEFLSGSILFLSQADYFYGVYLFIAASIQLLVKPGIEIFRRARVSTMKKNK
;
A
#
# COMPACT_ATOMS: atom_id res chain seq x y z
N MET A 1 -27.68 14.87 -6.86
CA MET A 1 -27.60 16.14 -7.60
C MET A 1 -27.74 17.26 -6.59
N LEU A 2 -26.77 18.18 -6.55
CA LEU A 2 -26.83 19.37 -5.71
C LEU A 2 -27.88 20.34 -6.31
N GLU A 3 -28.72 20.96 -5.47
CA GLU A 3 -29.79 21.86 -5.94
C GLU A 3 -29.26 23.16 -6.56
N HIS A 4 -28.00 23.53 -6.25
CA HIS A 4 -27.26 24.60 -6.90
C HIS A 4 -25.86 24.10 -7.27
N VAL A 5 -25.61 23.98 -8.56
CA VAL A 5 -24.30 23.65 -9.13
C VAL A 5 -23.60 24.96 -9.41
N ASP A 6 -22.66 25.33 -8.54
CA ASP A 6 -21.72 26.41 -8.79
C ASP A 6 -20.36 25.83 -9.19
N THR A 7 -19.77 26.38 -10.24
CA THR A 7 -18.41 26.08 -10.72
C THR A 7 -17.41 26.06 -9.57
N GLY A 8 -17.52 26.98 -8.60
CA GLY A 8 -16.65 27.02 -7.42
C GLY A 8 -16.65 25.72 -6.59
N THR A 9 -17.80 25.06 -6.44
CA THR A 9 -17.90 23.80 -5.70
C THR A 9 -17.24 22.64 -6.47
N HIS A 10 -17.37 22.62 -7.80
CA HIS A 10 -16.71 21.61 -8.63
C HIS A 10 -15.20 21.78 -8.62
N LEU A 11 -14.70 23.02 -8.72
CA LEU A 11 -13.27 23.30 -8.62
C LEU A 11 -12.67 22.86 -7.29
N TYR A 12 -13.38 23.13 -6.20
CA TYR A 12 -12.96 22.65 -4.88
C TYR A 12 -12.86 21.11 -4.86
N PHE A 13 -13.82 20.40 -5.45
CA PHE A 13 -13.77 18.94 -5.58
C PHE A 13 -12.57 18.46 -6.41
N LEU A 14 -12.33 19.06 -7.59
CA LEU A 14 -11.19 18.70 -8.43
C LEU A 14 -9.85 18.95 -7.71
N HIS A 15 -9.75 20.08 -7.00
CA HIS A 15 -8.57 20.41 -6.20
C HIS A 15 -8.31 19.41 -5.08
N MET A 16 -9.35 18.97 -4.38
CA MET A 16 -9.21 17.92 -3.37
C MET A 16 -8.69 16.60 -3.94
N LEU A 17 -9.09 16.25 -5.16
CA LEU A 17 -8.59 15.06 -5.85
C LEU A 17 -7.15 15.25 -6.33
N GLN A 18 -6.78 16.44 -6.79
CA GLN A 18 -5.41 16.72 -7.23
C GLN A 18 -4.42 16.80 -6.05
N ASP A 19 -4.76 17.55 -5.01
CA ASP A 19 -3.94 17.75 -3.80
C ASP A 19 -4.20 16.66 -2.74
N ASN A 20 -4.53 15.45 -3.18
CA ASN A 20 -4.75 14.36 -2.26
C ASN A 20 -3.42 13.97 -1.59
N GLY A 21 -3.43 13.80 -0.26
CA GLY A 21 -2.22 13.47 0.50
C GLY A 21 -1.60 12.12 0.14
N MET A 22 -2.23 11.32 -0.72
CA MET A 22 -1.78 10.00 -1.15
C MET A 22 -0.98 10.05 -2.45
N GLY A 23 -0.92 11.20 -3.14
CA GLY A 23 -0.27 11.35 -4.44
C GLY A 23 -0.92 10.50 -5.54
N ILE A 24 -2.21 10.18 -5.41
CA ILE A 24 -2.95 9.43 -6.42
C ILE A 24 -3.19 10.36 -7.62
N GLN A 25 -2.66 10.00 -8.77
CA GLN A 25 -2.94 10.71 -10.02
C GLN A 25 -4.20 10.13 -10.66
N PHE A 26 -5.14 11.01 -10.99
CA PHE A 26 -6.37 10.67 -11.70
C PHE A 26 -6.29 11.17 -13.13
N LYS A 27 -6.86 10.42 -14.06
CA LYS A 27 -7.17 10.90 -15.41
C LYS A 27 -8.57 11.47 -15.46
N TRP A 28 -8.85 12.35 -16.42
CA TRP A 28 -10.20 12.92 -16.58
C TRP A 28 -11.28 11.87 -16.76
N LYS A 29 -11.02 10.80 -17.53
CA LYS A 29 -11.98 9.69 -17.68
C LYS A 29 -12.38 9.09 -16.34
N GLU A 30 -11.48 9.13 -15.35
CA GLU A 30 -11.68 8.46 -14.07
C GLU A 30 -12.60 9.24 -13.13
N ILE A 31 -12.62 10.57 -13.28
CA ILE A 31 -13.39 11.48 -12.42
C ILE A 31 -14.66 11.99 -13.11
N LYS A 32 -14.85 11.65 -14.39
CA LYS A 32 -15.96 12.15 -15.21
C LYS A 32 -17.30 11.70 -14.67
N ASP A 33 -17.45 10.40 -14.41
CA ASP A 33 -18.72 9.82 -13.96
C ASP A 33 -19.18 10.41 -12.62
N ILE A 34 -18.26 10.55 -11.65
CA ILE A 34 -18.59 11.17 -10.35
C ILE A 34 -18.89 12.67 -10.50
N SER A 35 -18.17 13.37 -11.38
CA SER A 35 -18.41 14.80 -11.62
C SER A 35 -19.79 15.01 -12.25
N VAL A 36 -20.15 14.25 -13.28
CA VAL A 36 -21.48 14.28 -13.90
C VAL A 36 -22.57 13.93 -12.89
N ALA A 37 -22.37 12.89 -12.07
CA ALA A 37 -23.38 12.47 -11.10
C ALA A 37 -23.65 13.53 -10.01
N ILE A 38 -22.65 14.33 -9.65
CA ILE A 38 -22.76 15.35 -8.60
C ILE A 38 -23.19 16.71 -9.16
N PHE A 39 -22.56 17.13 -10.27
CA PHE A 39 -22.63 18.48 -10.83
C PHE A 39 -23.38 18.56 -12.17
N GLY A 40 -23.66 17.45 -12.83
CA GLY A 40 -24.27 17.42 -14.17
C GLY A 40 -23.27 17.53 -15.32
N ASP A 41 -23.74 17.29 -16.54
CA ASP A 41 -22.89 17.20 -17.74
C ASP A 41 -22.29 18.55 -18.18
N SER A 42 -23.02 19.66 -17.99
CA SER A 42 -22.61 20.99 -18.47
C SER A 42 -21.37 21.53 -17.78
N ILE A 43 -20.98 20.95 -16.64
CA ILE A 43 -19.89 21.47 -15.81
C ILE A 43 -18.54 21.47 -16.54
N PHE A 44 -18.31 20.50 -17.43
CA PHE A 44 -17.05 20.39 -18.17
C PHE A 44 -16.89 21.51 -19.20
N ASP A 45 -17.98 21.91 -19.85
CA ASP A 45 -17.98 23.05 -20.78
C ASP A 45 -17.71 24.35 -20.02
N ASP A 46 -18.30 24.49 -18.83
CA ASP A 46 -18.13 25.67 -17.99
C ASP A 46 -16.69 25.80 -17.48
N ILE A 47 -16.03 24.72 -17.05
CA ILE A 47 -14.65 24.81 -16.54
C ILE A 47 -13.62 25.06 -17.64
N VAL A 48 -13.83 24.52 -18.84
CA VAL A 48 -12.97 24.77 -20.01
C VAL A 48 -13.14 26.19 -20.50
N LYS A 49 -14.39 26.67 -20.61
CA LYS A 49 -14.70 28.04 -21.06
C LYS A 49 -14.11 29.12 -20.15
N ASN A 50 -14.04 28.85 -18.86
CA ASN A 50 -13.46 29.77 -17.87
C ASN A 50 -11.94 29.63 -17.72
N GLU A 51 -11.27 28.87 -18.59
CA GLU A 51 -9.81 28.67 -18.60
C GLU A 51 -9.28 28.17 -17.25
N ILE A 52 -10.05 27.32 -16.57
CA ILE A 52 -9.65 26.76 -15.27
C ILE A 52 -8.82 25.49 -15.44
N VAL A 53 -9.15 24.73 -16.48
CA VAL A 53 -8.41 23.54 -16.95
C VAL A 53 -8.17 23.70 -18.45
N ASP A 54 -6.98 23.31 -18.89
CA ASP A 54 -6.58 23.47 -20.30
C ASP A 54 -7.37 22.51 -21.22
N THR A 55 -7.68 21.32 -20.70
CA THR A 55 -8.32 20.23 -21.44
C THR A 55 -8.90 19.19 -20.48
N CYS A 56 -10.00 18.55 -20.89
CA CYS A 56 -10.66 17.46 -20.19
C CYS A 56 -10.52 16.13 -20.96
N SER A 57 -9.40 15.93 -21.66
CA SER A 57 -9.17 14.71 -22.46
C SER A 57 -9.08 13.49 -21.56
N ASP A 58 -9.83 12.44 -21.90
CA ASP A 58 -9.98 11.21 -21.11
C ASP A 58 -8.64 10.58 -20.67
N ASN A 59 -7.57 10.72 -21.46
CA ASN A 59 -6.27 10.14 -21.18
C ASN A 59 -5.30 11.06 -20.43
N GLU A 60 -5.62 12.34 -20.32
CA GLU A 60 -4.79 13.33 -19.64
C GLU A 60 -5.01 13.23 -18.13
N ILE A 61 -3.94 13.53 -17.40
CA ILE A 61 -3.96 13.63 -15.94
C ILE A 61 -4.77 14.87 -15.58
N LEU A 62 -5.59 14.77 -14.53
CA LEU A 62 -6.27 15.89 -13.93
C LEU A 62 -5.23 16.93 -13.49
N GLU A 63 -5.27 18.10 -14.14
CA GLU A 63 -4.44 19.25 -13.81
C GLU A 63 -5.32 20.51 -13.81
N VAL A 64 -5.49 21.09 -12.62
CA VAL A 64 -6.15 22.37 -12.39
C VAL A 64 -5.06 23.43 -12.37
N THR A 65 -5.02 24.25 -13.42
CA THR A 65 -3.91 25.20 -13.69
C THR A 65 -4.13 26.55 -12.97
N ASN A 66 -5.38 26.95 -12.75
CA ASN A 66 -5.72 28.25 -12.16
C ASN A 66 -6.09 28.19 -10.67
N LEU A 67 -5.16 27.74 -9.82
CA LEU A 67 -5.38 27.56 -8.38
C LEU A 67 -5.71 28.86 -7.63
N ASN A 68 -5.29 30.02 -8.15
CA ASN A 68 -5.51 31.33 -7.52
C ASN A 68 -7.00 31.73 -7.47
N ASN A 69 -7.82 31.16 -8.35
CA ASN A 69 -9.27 31.37 -8.40
C ASN A 69 -10.06 30.33 -7.62
N ILE A 70 -9.39 29.32 -7.04
CA ILE A 70 -10.07 28.37 -6.17
C ILE A 70 -10.28 29.09 -4.85
N ASP A 71 -11.51 29.52 -4.61
CA ASP A 71 -11.90 30.06 -3.32
C ASP A 71 -11.73 28.96 -2.27
N SER A 72 -10.56 28.96 -1.63
CA SER A 72 -10.24 28.12 -0.47
C SER A 72 -11.26 28.29 0.66
N ASN A 73 -12.15 29.28 0.58
CA ASN A 73 -13.19 29.57 1.56
C ASN A 73 -14.58 29.10 1.13
N LEU A 74 -14.71 28.00 0.37
CA LEU A 74 -16.03 27.40 0.09
C LEU A 74 -16.83 27.30 1.41
N PRO A 75 -18.02 27.96 1.49
CA PRO A 75 -18.81 27.99 2.70
C PRO A 75 -19.03 26.59 3.26
N ARG A 76 -18.93 26.46 4.59
CA ARG A 76 -19.03 25.15 5.25
C ARG A 76 -20.29 24.39 4.83
N SER A 77 -21.44 25.05 4.72
CA SER A 77 -22.68 24.42 4.27
C SER A 77 -22.57 23.81 2.87
N GLN A 78 -21.90 24.48 1.93
CA GLN A 78 -21.65 23.95 0.59
C GLN A 78 -20.68 22.76 0.62
N ARG A 79 -19.61 22.83 1.43
CA ARG A 79 -18.71 21.68 1.64
C ARG A 79 -19.43 20.45 2.19
N GLU A 80 -20.25 20.61 3.22
CA GLU A 80 -20.98 19.49 3.84
C GLU A 80 -22.01 18.90 2.84
N SER A 81 -22.67 19.73 2.02
CA SER A 81 -23.54 19.28 0.93
C SER A 81 -22.77 18.50 -0.15
N LEU A 82 -21.61 19.01 -0.56
CA LEU A 82 -20.71 18.33 -1.50
C LEU A 82 -20.28 16.96 -0.94
N TYR A 83 -19.81 16.90 0.29
CA TYR A 83 -19.37 15.63 0.91
C TYR A 83 -20.51 14.63 1.06
N SER A 84 -21.73 15.10 1.35
CA SER A 84 -22.92 14.24 1.36
C SER A 84 -23.20 13.65 -0.03
N ALA A 85 -23.06 14.46 -1.09
CA ALA A 85 -23.24 14.00 -2.47
C ALA A 85 -22.14 12.99 -2.88
N ILE A 86 -20.88 13.26 -2.53
CA ILE A 86 -19.74 12.36 -2.77
C ILE A 86 -19.95 11.02 -2.07
N ILE A 87 -20.28 11.03 -0.76
CA ILE A 87 -20.55 9.80 0.00
C ILE A 87 -21.71 9.03 -0.62
N LYS A 88 -22.80 9.72 -1.00
CA LYS A 88 -23.94 9.08 -1.65
C LYS A 88 -23.54 8.37 -2.93
N PHE A 89 -22.77 9.01 -3.80
CA PHE A 89 -22.26 8.40 -5.04
C PHE A 89 -21.33 7.22 -4.74
N LEU A 90 -20.30 7.45 -3.93
CA LEU A 90 -19.26 6.47 -3.64
C LEU A 90 -19.77 5.24 -2.88
N SER A 91 -20.79 5.40 -2.03
CA SER A 91 -21.40 4.31 -1.26
C SER A 91 -22.19 3.31 -2.13
N THR A 92 -22.36 3.58 -3.42
CA THR A 92 -22.95 2.62 -4.38
C THR A 92 -22.00 1.48 -4.72
N ASP A 93 -20.69 1.68 -4.55
CA ASP A 93 -19.68 0.63 -4.67
C ASP A 93 -19.54 -0.12 -3.35
N GLU A 94 -19.68 -1.44 -3.38
CA GLU A 94 -19.63 -2.30 -2.19
C GLU A 94 -18.30 -2.23 -1.43
N ASN A 95 -17.20 -1.89 -2.10
CA ASN A 95 -15.85 -1.89 -1.52
C ASN A 95 -15.52 -0.58 -0.81
N VAL A 96 -16.19 0.52 -1.18
CA VAL A 96 -15.86 1.87 -0.69
C VAL A 96 -16.23 2.08 0.79
N PRO A 97 -17.43 1.70 1.27
CA PRO A 97 -17.79 1.93 2.66
C PRO A 97 -16.80 1.33 3.65
N GLY A 98 -16.29 0.12 3.36
CA GLY A 98 -15.31 -0.56 4.20
C GLY A 98 -14.00 0.22 4.35
N ILE A 99 -13.49 0.81 3.27
CA ILE A 99 -12.29 1.66 3.33
C ILE A 99 -12.55 2.94 4.13
N MET A 100 -13.69 3.57 3.93
CA MET A 100 -14.08 4.76 4.71
C MET A 100 -14.16 4.45 6.21
N GLU A 101 -14.77 3.32 6.58
CA GLU A 101 -14.86 2.82 7.95
C GLU A 101 -13.47 2.57 8.58
N ILE A 102 -12.55 1.96 7.82
CA ILE A 102 -11.17 1.72 8.28
C ILE A 102 -10.44 3.03 8.61
N ILE A 103 -10.53 4.03 7.72
CA ILE A 103 -9.88 5.34 7.92
C ILE A 103 -10.49 6.03 9.13
N TYR A 104 -11.81 5.97 9.28
CA TYR A 104 -12.51 6.54 10.42
C TYR A 104 -12.12 5.86 11.74
N ALA A 105 -11.98 4.53 11.75
CA ALA A 105 -11.59 3.78 12.94
C ALA A 105 -10.11 4.00 13.32
N SER A 106 -9.21 4.07 12.35
CA SER A 106 -7.79 4.38 12.58
C SER A 106 -7.19 5.08 11.38
N ARG A 107 -7.08 6.41 11.45
CA ARG A 107 -6.57 7.21 10.33
C ARG A 107 -5.14 6.83 9.91
N LYS A 108 -4.24 6.63 10.88
CA LYS A 108 -2.81 6.32 10.63
C LYS A 108 -2.66 4.97 9.94
N ILE A 109 -3.32 3.93 10.46
CA ILE A 109 -3.20 2.57 9.91
C ILE A 109 -4.04 2.43 8.64
N GLY A 110 -5.23 3.03 8.60
CA GLY A 110 -6.08 3.05 7.43
C GLY A 110 -5.37 3.69 6.23
N ARG A 111 -4.64 4.79 6.43
CA ARG A 111 -3.80 5.37 5.38
C ARG A 111 -2.76 4.38 4.85
N ALA A 112 -2.05 3.69 5.74
CA ALA A 112 -1.03 2.72 5.33
C ALA A 112 -1.62 1.50 4.59
N ILE A 113 -2.82 1.04 4.98
CA ILE A 113 -3.55 -0.01 4.25
C ILE A 113 -3.92 0.48 2.86
N ILE A 114 -4.44 1.69 2.75
CA ILE A 114 -4.83 2.29 1.47
C ILE A 114 -3.64 2.48 0.55
N ASP A 115 -2.51 2.99 1.07
CA ASP A 115 -1.26 3.09 0.32
C ASP A 115 -0.89 1.72 -0.25
N SER A 116 -0.99 0.66 0.57
CA SER A 116 -0.72 -0.71 0.13
C SER A 116 -1.69 -1.18 -0.96
N ILE A 117 -2.99 -0.91 -0.82
CA ILE A 117 -4.00 -1.26 -1.84
C ILE A 117 -3.71 -0.52 -3.15
N ASN A 118 -3.52 0.81 -3.09
CA ASN A 118 -3.26 1.65 -4.26
C ASN A 118 -1.99 1.23 -4.99
N MET A 119 -0.89 0.92 -4.27
CA MET A 119 0.32 0.36 -4.89
C MET A 119 0.03 -0.94 -5.64
N ASN A 120 -0.76 -1.83 -5.06
CA ASN A 120 -1.10 -3.09 -5.72
C ASN A 120 -2.07 -2.90 -6.90
N ILE A 121 -2.98 -1.93 -6.84
CA ILE A 121 -3.82 -1.56 -8.00
C ILE A 121 -2.93 -1.14 -9.17
N ILE A 122 -1.96 -0.25 -8.94
CA ILE A 122 -1.02 0.26 -9.96
C ILE A 122 -0.14 -0.89 -10.51
N ILE A 123 0.46 -1.69 -9.64
CA ILE A 123 1.33 -2.81 -10.04
C ILE A 123 0.59 -3.81 -10.92
N ASN A 124 -0.68 -4.08 -10.63
CA ASN A 124 -1.50 -5.04 -11.37
C ASN A 124 -2.32 -4.42 -12.51
N LYS A 125 -2.18 -3.11 -12.78
CA LYS A 125 -2.94 -2.36 -13.80
C LYS A 125 -4.46 -2.49 -13.64
N LEU A 126 -4.94 -2.36 -12.41
CA LEU A 126 -6.36 -2.51 -12.04
C LEU A 126 -7.05 -1.16 -11.78
N GLU A 127 -6.47 -0.05 -12.24
CA GLU A 127 -6.95 1.31 -11.96
C GLU A 127 -8.42 1.49 -12.35
N ASP A 128 -8.78 1.06 -13.55
CA ASP A 128 -10.15 1.17 -14.08
C ASP A 128 -11.14 0.31 -13.28
N ARG A 129 -10.70 -0.82 -12.69
CA ARG A 129 -11.57 -1.72 -11.88
C ARG A 129 -11.88 -1.15 -10.50
N TYR A 130 -10.96 -0.37 -9.93
CA TYR A 130 -11.05 0.12 -8.54
C TYR A 130 -11.14 1.65 -8.48
N ILE A 131 -11.76 2.24 -9.47
CA ILE A 131 -11.80 3.69 -9.65
C ILE A 131 -12.50 4.44 -8.50
N ASN A 132 -13.71 4.01 -8.12
CA ASN A 132 -14.45 4.58 -7.00
C ASN A 132 -13.69 4.39 -5.68
N LEU A 133 -13.01 3.25 -5.54
CA LEU A 133 -12.15 2.98 -4.40
C LEU A 133 -10.98 3.97 -4.34
N ARG A 134 -10.27 4.21 -5.44
CA ARG A 134 -9.18 5.18 -5.53
C ARG A 134 -9.66 6.61 -5.22
N ILE A 135 -10.83 6.99 -5.74
CA ILE A 135 -11.45 8.30 -5.44
C ILE A 135 -11.76 8.40 -3.94
N ALA A 136 -12.39 7.38 -3.35
CA ALA A 136 -12.69 7.34 -1.92
C ALA A 136 -11.44 7.44 -1.06
N MET A 137 -10.36 6.76 -1.45
CA MET A 137 -9.06 6.79 -0.80
C MET A 137 -8.45 8.20 -0.81
N ALA A 138 -8.47 8.88 -1.96
CA ALA A 138 -8.02 10.26 -2.09
C ALA A 138 -8.85 11.18 -1.20
N MET A 139 -10.18 11.11 -1.30
CA MET A 139 -11.10 11.95 -0.55
C MET A 139 -10.96 11.76 0.97
N ALA A 140 -10.96 10.52 1.44
CA ALA A 140 -10.90 10.24 2.87
C ALA A 140 -9.52 10.48 3.50
N SER A 141 -8.47 10.67 2.67
CA SER A 141 -7.18 11.18 3.14
C SER A 141 -7.21 12.68 3.47
N SER A 142 -8.09 13.45 2.82
CA SER A 142 -8.25 14.89 3.02
C SER A 142 -8.74 15.20 4.44
N MET A 143 -8.09 16.19 5.07
CA MET A 143 -8.47 16.67 6.41
C MET A 143 -9.92 17.19 6.45
N ASP A 144 -10.31 17.98 5.45
CA ASP A 144 -11.63 18.61 5.43
C ASP A 144 -12.75 17.58 5.28
N PHE A 145 -12.55 16.58 4.41
CA PHE A 145 -13.51 15.49 4.25
C PHE A 145 -13.58 14.61 5.50
N TYR A 146 -12.43 14.23 6.05
CA TYR A 146 -12.33 13.36 7.22
C TYR A 146 -13.05 13.94 8.46
N TYR A 147 -12.96 15.25 8.66
CA TYR A 147 -13.62 15.93 9.79
C TYR A 147 -15.04 16.41 9.49
N SER A 148 -15.57 16.13 8.30
CA SER A 148 -16.92 16.53 7.91
C SER A 148 -18.01 15.78 8.68
N VAL A 149 -19.16 16.44 8.84
CA VAL A 149 -20.34 15.84 9.51
C VAL A 149 -20.90 14.65 8.72
N PRO A 150 -21.07 14.72 7.38
CA PRO A 150 -21.51 13.60 6.56
C PRO A 150 -20.61 12.37 6.69
N PHE A 151 -19.28 12.53 6.62
CA PHE A 151 -18.35 11.40 6.72
C PHE A 151 -18.45 10.72 8.08
N ARG A 152 -18.43 11.49 9.16
CA ARG A 152 -18.59 10.99 10.53
C ARG A 152 -19.93 10.28 10.73
N SER A 153 -21.03 10.89 10.27
CA SER A 153 -22.38 10.34 10.39
C SER A 153 -22.51 9.01 9.64
N PHE A 154 -22.01 8.98 8.41
CA PHE A 154 -21.97 7.80 7.55
C PHE A 154 -21.20 6.64 8.21
N CYS A 155 -19.95 6.89 8.63
CA CYS A 155 -19.11 5.85 9.22
C CYS A 155 -19.67 5.36 10.56
N LYS A 156 -20.10 6.28 11.44
CA LYS A 156 -20.65 5.92 12.75
C LYS A 156 -21.87 5.01 12.63
N THR A 157 -22.84 5.37 11.77
CA THR A 157 -24.06 4.58 11.55
C THR A 157 -23.78 3.15 11.10
N ARG A 158 -22.68 2.94 10.38
CA ARG A 158 -22.28 1.62 9.89
C ARG A 158 -21.50 0.85 10.94
N LEU A 159 -20.55 1.50 11.62
CA LEU A 159 -19.75 0.91 12.69
C LEU A 159 -20.58 0.50 13.91
N ASP A 160 -21.67 1.21 14.20
CA ASP A 160 -22.61 0.83 15.28
C ASP A 160 -23.28 -0.55 15.03
N LYS A 161 -23.23 -1.07 13.79
CA LYS A 161 -23.78 -2.38 13.41
C LYS A 161 -22.72 -3.48 13.36
N VAL A 162 -21.44 -3.12 13.46
CA VAL A 162 -20.33 -4.06 13.32
C VAL A 162 -20.20 -4.87 14.59
N GLN A 163 -20.24 -6.20 14.46
CA GLN A 163 -20.00 -7.11 15.57
C GLN A 163 -18.53 -7.53 15.59
N PHE A 164 -17.97 -7.61 16.80
CA PHE A 164 -16.64 -8.15 17.01
C PHE A 164 -16.72 -9.60 17.47
N SER A 165 -16.00 -10.47 16.77
CA SER A 165 -15.73 -11.84 17.19
C SER A 165 -14.36 -12.23 16.67
N ILE A 166 -13.53 -12.78 17.56
CA ILE A 166 -12.16 -13.19 17.22
C ILE A 166 -12.15 -14.34 16.21
N ASP A 167 -13.19 -15.19 16.23
CA ASP A 167 -13.32 -16.35 15.34
C ASP A 167 -13.38 -15.93 13.85
N ASN A 168 -13.87 -14.73 13.57
CA ASN A 168 -13.88 -14.18 12.21
C ASN A 168 -12.47 -13.96 11.63
N TYR A 169 -11.44 -13.90 12.50
CA TYR A 169 -10.06 -13.63 12.10
C TYR A 169 -9.15 -14.85 12.12
N GLU A 170 -9.61 -15.99 12.65
CA GLU A 170 -8.78 -17.18 12.85
C GLU A 170 -8.12 -17.65 11.55
N LYS A 171 -8.88 -17.63 10.45
CA LYS A 171 -8.38 -18.00 9.11
C LYS A 171 -7.26 -17.11 8.59
N TYR A 172 -7.11 -15.88 9.10
CA TYR A 172 -6.08 -14.94 8.69
C TYR A 172 -4.83 -14.96 9.60
N LEU A 173 -4.88 -15.62 10.76
CA LEU A 173 -3.74 -15.67 11.69
C LEU A 173 -2.53 -16.43 11.13
N GLY A 174 -2.72 -17.23 10.07
CA GLY A 174 -1.63 -17.86 9.32
C GLY A 174 -0.95 -16.94 8.29
N ASP A 175 -1.60 -15.85 7.92
CA ASP A 175 -1.23 -15.00 6.80
C ASP A 175 -0.23 -13.92 7.20
N MET A 176 0.87 -13.85 6.46
CA MET A 176 1.95 -12.90 6.76
C MET A 176 1.50 -11.44 6.67
N TRP A 177 0.68 -11.13 5.67
CA TRP A 177 0.18 -9.77 5.46
C TRP A 177 -0.73 -9.34 6.61
N PHE A 178 -1.57 -10.24 7.11
CA PHE A 178 -2.49 -9.95 8.20
C PHE A 178 -1.72 -9.74 9.51
N ILE A 179 -0.76 -10.61 9.83
CA ILE A 179 0.07 -10.44 11.03
C ILE A 179 0.84 -9.12 11.02
N LYS A 180 1.25 -8.62 9.85
CA LYS A 180 1.88 -7.29 9.76
C LYS A 180 0.92 -6.14 10.04
N ILE A 181 -0.35 -6.25 9.64
CA ILE A 181 -1.39 -5.28 10.05
C ILE A 181 -1.54 -5.32 11.58
N VAL A 182 -1.62 -6.51 12.16
CA VAL A 182 -1.73 -6.69 13.62
C VAL A 182 -0.52 -6.11 14.36
N LEU A 183 0.70 -6.29 13.84
CA LEU A 183 1.90 -5.67 14.40
C LEU A 183 1.88 -4.15 14.29
N ALA A 184 1.48 -3.60 13.14
CA ALA A 184 1.33 -2.15 12.96
C ALA A 184 0.29 -1.54 13.94
N MET A 185 -0.77 -2.30 14.24
CA MET A 185 -1.73 -1.94 15.29
C MET A 185 -1.10 -1.95 16.67
N LYS A 186 -0.41 -3.05 17.04
CA LYS A 186 0.24 -3.22 18.34
C LYS A 186 1.23 -2.10 18.63
N ASP A 187 2.02 -1.72 17.64
CA ASP A 187 3.06 -0.70 17.80
C ASP A 187 2.51 0.73 17.67
N ASN A 188 1.24 0.87 17.27
CA ASN A 188 0.64 2.14 16.86
C ASN A 188 1.49 2.89 15.81
N THR A 189 2.25 2.14 15.00
CA THR A 189 3.10 2.66 13.92
C THR A 189 2.53 2.22 12.58
N GLY A 190 2.25 3.20 11.71
CA GLY A 190 1.95 2.93 10.29
C GLY A 190 3.22 2.67 9.46
N GLU A 191 4.40 2.95 10.03
CA GLU A 191 5.70 2.85 9.37
C GLU A 191 6.02 1.40 8.96
N GLY A 192 5.57 0.42 9.76
CA GLY A 192 5.68 -1.01 9.45
C GLY A 192 4.83 -1.49 8.28
N LEU A 193 3.91 -0.69 7.76
CA LEU A 193 3.08 -1.02 6.57
C LEU A 193 3.57 -0.29 5.32
N ALA A 194 4.01 0.97 5.45
CA ALA A 194 4.50 1.79 4.33
C ALA A 194 5.84 1.30 3.74
N TYR A 195 6.73 0.72 4.57
CA TYR A 195 8.04 0.23 4.14
C TYR A 195 8.07 -1.24 3.73
N VAL A 196 6.97 -1.96 3.94
CA VAL A 196 6.87 -3.32 3.42
C VAL A 196 6.47 -3.18 1.97
N LYS A 197 7.46 -2.89 1.11
CA LYS A 197 7.47 -3.46 -0.23
C LYS A 197 7.27 -4.95 -0.01
N PHE A 198 6.04 -5.43 -0.18
CA PHE A 198 5.70 -6.83 -0.08
C PHE A 198 5.95 -7.41 -1.48
N PRO A 199 7.14 -7.98 -1.79
CA PRO A 199 7.31 -8.75 -3.02
C PRO A 199 6.40 -9.99 -3.06
N GLU A 200 5.68 -10.28 -1.96
CA GLU A 200 4.70 -11.36 -1.81
C GLU A 200 3.24 -10.90 -1.91
N ASN A 201 2.94 -9.58 -1.94
CA ASN A 201 1.57 -9.05 -2.10
C ASN A 201 1.20 -8.73 -3.55
N SER A 202 2.09 -8.98 -4.52
CA SER A 202 1.79 -8.92 -5.95
C SER A 202 0.80 -10.01 -6.44
N ARG A 203 0.00 -10.57 -5.53
CA ARG A 203 -1.04 -11.54 -5.82
C ARG A 203 -2.38 -10.83 -5.75
N LEU A 204 -3.17 -10.91 -6.82
CA LEU A 204 -4.57 -10.45 -6.88
C LEU A 204 -5.37 -10.80 -5.60
N ASN A 205 -5.13 -11.98 -5.03
CA ASN A 205 -5.76 -12.44 -3.79
C ASN A 205 -5.59 -11.48 -2.60
N TYR A 206 -4.51 -10.69 -2.51
CA TYR A 206 -4.30 -9.75 -1.41
C TYR A 206 -5.32 -8.61 -1.45
N ILE A 207 -5.49 -7.96 -2.61
CA ILE A 207 -6.45 -6.87 -2.79
C ILE A 207 -7.86 -7.40 -2.53
N GLU A 208 -8.20 -8.54 -3.12
CA GLU A 208 -9.53 -9.15 -2.98
C GLU A 208 -9.82 -9.54 -1.53
N THR A 209 -8.83 -10.07 -0.80
CA THR A 209 -9.00 -10.42 0.61
C THR A 209 -9.17 -9.17 1.49
N ILE A 210 -8.34 -8.14 1.30
CA ILE A 210 -8.46 -6.89 2.06
C ILE A 210 -9.77 -6.19 1.76
N ASN A 211 -10.15 -6.08 0.48
CA ASN A 211 -11.42 -5.47 0.10
C ASN A 211 -12.60 -6.28 0.66
N GLY A 212 -12.56 -7.61 0.60
CA GLY A 212 -13.59 -8.46 1.21
C GLY A 212 -13.70 -8.27 2.72
N MET A 213 -12.57 -8.15 3.43
CA MET A 213 -12.58 -7.85 4.87
C MET A 213 -13.05 -6.43 5.17
N ALA A 214 -12.70 -5.45 4.33
CA ALA A 214 -13.15 -4.08 4.46
C ALA A 214 -14.67 -4.00 4.25
N ALA A 215 -15.18 -4.54 3.14
CA ALA A 215 -16.60 -4.55 2.80
C ALA A 215 -17.45 -5.26 3.87
N GLY A 216 -16.91 -6.33 4.48
CA GLY A 216 -17.54 -7.03 5.60
C GLY A 216 -17.40 -6.35 6.97
N GLY A 217 -16.77 -5.18 7.06
CA GLY A 217 -16.54 -4.46 8.32
C GLY A 217 -15.51 -5.11 9.26
N LEU A 218 -14.84 -6.19 8.84
CA LEU A 218 -13.89 -6.93 9.67
C LEU A 218 -12.66 -6.09 10.00
N LEU A 219 -12.10 -5.37 9.03
CA LEU A 219 -10.92 -4.53 9.32
C LEU A 219 -11.28 -3.37 10.25
N ALA A 220 -12.44 -2.74 10.08
CA ALA A 220 -12.86 -1.67 10.96
C ALA A 220 -13.18 -2.17 12.38
N SER A 221 -13.87 -3.32 12.49
CA SER A 221 -14.09 -4.05 13.75
C SER A 221 -12.79 -4.33 14.48
N LEU A 222 -11.79 -4.84 13.76
CA LEU A 222 -10.46 -5.12 14.27
C LEU A 222 -9.78 -3.88 14.87
N PHE A 223 -9.89 -2.72 14.21
CA PHE A 223 -9.31 -1.47 14.73
C PHE A 223 -10.05 -0.96 15.97
N LEU A 224 -11.39 -1.00 15.96
CA LEU A 224 -12.21 -0.58 17.11
C LEU A 224 -11.97 -1.45 18.35
N HIS A 225 -11.75 -2.75 18.15
CA HIS A 225 -11.55 -3.74 19.21
C HIS A 225 -10.07 -4.19 19.30
N SER A 226 -9.14 -3.31 18.94
CA SER A 226 -7.71 -3.65 18.85
C SER A 226 -7.12 -4.19 20.15
N ALA A 227 -7.48 -3.61 21.29
CA ALA A 227 -7.00 -4.05 22.61
C ALA A 227 -7.51 -5.47 22.95
N GLU A 228 -8.80 -5.72 22.73
CA GLU A 228 -9.42 -7.03 22.95
C GLU A 228 -8.78 -8.08 22.04
N PHE A 229 -8.63 -7.76 20.75
CA PHE A 229 -8.01 -8.63 19.76
C PHE A 229 -6.56 -8.97 20.09
N LEU A 230 -5.73 -7.96 20.44
CA LEU A 230 -4.32 -8.14 20.74
C LEU A 230 -4.07 -8.92 22.05
N SER A 231 -5.08 -9.01 22.91
CA SER A 231 -5.03 -9.79 24.15
C SER A 231 -5.31 -11.30 23.96
N ASP A 232 -5.87 -11.71 22.82
CA ASP A 232 -6.24 -13.10 22.56
C ASP A 232 -5.00 -14.01 22.39
N THR A 233 -5.03 -15.18 23.02
CA THR A 233 -3.91 -16.12 23.06
C THR A 233 -3.55 -16.69 21.69
N ARG A 234 -4.53 -16.85 20.78
CA ARG A 234 -4.31 -17.29 19.39
C ARG A 234 -3.58 -16.21 18.62
N VAL A 235 -3.95 -14.95 18.81
CA VAL A 235 -3.30 -13.79 18.19
C VAL A 235 -1.85 -13.65 18.68
N ILE A 236 -1.63 -13.69 19.99
CA ILE A 236 -0.28 -13.66 20.59
C ILE A 236 0.57 -14.82 20.05
N SER A 237 0.02 -16.03 19.97
CA SER A 237 0.70 -17.19 19.42
C SER A 237 1.07 -17.02 17.95
N ALA A 238 0.20 -16.39 17.15
CA ALA A 238 0.45 -16.12 15.75
C ALA A 238 1.55 -15.06 15.57
N ILE A 239 1.55 -14.00 16.37
CA ILE A 239 2.60 -12.98 16.41
C ILE A 239 3.95 -13.62 16.77
N ASN A 240 4.01 -14.37 17.86
CA ASN A 240 5.25 -15.03 18.31
C ASN A 240 5.80 -16.00 17.25
N ARG A 241 4.93 -16.75 16.58
CA ARG A 241 5.31 -17.65 15.48
C ARG A 241 5.89 -16.87 14.30
N TYR A 242 5.31 -15.72 13.96
CA TYR A 242 5.82 -14.85 12.91
C TYR A 242 7.19 -14.26 13.27
N GLU A 243 7.33 -13.66 14.46
CA GLU A 243 8.59 -13.07 14.93
C GLU A 243 9.72 -14.10 14.98
N TYR A 244 9.44 -15.31 15.50
CA TYR A 244 10.40 -16.42 15.51
C TYR A 244 10.88 -16.78 14.09
N ASN A 245 9.95 -16.88 13.14
CA ASN A 245 10.27 -17.18 11.75
C ASN A 245 11.09 -16.07 11.08
N GLU A 246 10.80 -14.80 11.36
CA GLU A 246 11.57 -13.67 10.84
C GLU A 246 12.98 -13.63 11.42
N ILE A 247 13.15 -13.86 12.73
CA ILE A 247 14.48 -13.97 13.36
C ILE A 247 15.27 -15.11 12.72
N LYS A 248 14.65 -16.27 12.50
CA LYS A 248 15.29 -17.43 11.84
C LYS A 248 15.73 -17.10 10.41
N LYS A 249 14.88 -16.42 9.63
CA LYS A 249 15.22 -15.96 8.27
C LYS A 249 16.37 -14.95 8.29
N GLN A 250 16.34 -13.97 9.19
CA GLN A 250 17.41 -12.98 9.32
C GLN A 250 18.75 -13.61 9.69
N ARG A 251 18.76 -14.56 10.64
CA ARG A 251 19.96 -15.31 11.01
C ARG A 251 20.52 -16.12 9.85
N ALA A 252 19.65 -16.81 9.11
CA ALA A 252 20.06 -17.52 7.91
C ALA A 252 20.65 -16.56 6.87
N GLY A 253 20.00 -15.42 6.62
CA GLY A 253 20.48 -14.38 5.70
C GLY A 253 21.86 -13.86 6.09
N LYS A 254 22.07 -13.52 7.37
CA LYS A 254 23.37 -13.09 7.89
C LYS A 254 24.45 -14.17 7.71
N PHE A 255 24.12 -15.43 8.02
CA PHE A 255 25.05 -16.56 7.85
C PHE A 255 25.50 -16.70 6.39
N TYR A 256 24.56 -16.75 5.44
CA TYR A 256 24.90 -16.84 4.02
C TYR A 256 25.69 -15.62 3.53
N GLY A 257 25.39 -14.43 4.06
CA GLY A 257 26.16 -13.21 3.77
C GLY A 257 27.62 -13.31 4.23
N TRP A 258 27.86 -13.78 5.46
CA TRP A 258 29.22 -14.00 5.97
C TRP A 258 29.99 -15.05 5.18
N VAL A 259 29.34 -16.15 4.78
CA VAL A 259 29.96 -17.18 3.94
C VAL A 259 30.36 -16.59 2.57
N ALA A 260 29.51 -15.76 1.96
CA ALA A 260 29.83 -15.10 0.70
C ALA A 260 31.03 -14.15 0.83
N ILE A 261 31.09 -13.35 1.90
CA ILE A 261 32.23 -12.44 2.18
C ILE A 261 33.51 -13.25 2.39
N GLY A 262 33.45 -14.34 3.18
CA GLY A 262 34.61 -15.21 3.40
C GLY A 262 35.14 -15.82 2.10
N ASN A 263 34.24 -16.25 1.21
CA ASN A 263 34.61 -16.75 -0.13
C ASN A 263 35.29 -15.67 -0.98
N ASP A 264 34.76 -14.44 -0.99
CA ASP A 264 35.36 -13.33 -1.75
C ASP A 264 36.79 -12.99 -1.23
N VAL A 265 37.02 -13.06 0.09
CA VAL A 265 38.35 -12.86 0.68
C VAL A 265 39.31 -13.99 0.31
N ALA A 266 38.87 -15.25 0.36
CA ALA A 266 39.68 -16.41 -0.02
C ALA A 266 40.13 -16.30 -1.49
N ILE A 267 39.19 -15.99 -2.40
CA ILE A 267 39.47 -15.74 -3.82
C ILE A 267 40.54 -14.65 -3.98
N GLY A 268 40.39 -13.53 -3.28
CA GLY A 268 41.35 -12.43 -3.33
C GLY A 268 42.76 -12.83 -2.88
N LEU A 269 42.87 -13.61 -1.81
CA LEU A 269 44.16 -14.13 -1.33
C LEU A 269 44.77 -15.14 -2.30
N GLU A 270 43.98 -16.05 -2.85
CA GLU A 270 44.44 -17.04 -3.83
C GLU A 270 44.95 -16.38 -5.11
N PHE A 271 44.23 -15.38 -5.64
CA PHE A 271 44.69 -14.60 -6.79
C PHE A 271 45.97 -13.80 -6.47
N LEU A 272 46.05 -13.18 -5.29
CA LEU A 272 47.22 -12.41 -4.89
C LEU A 272 48.46 -13.29 -4.72
N SER A 273 48.33 -14.38 -3.97
CA SER A 273 49.40 -15.36 -3.77
C SER A 273 49.82 -16.03 -5.08
N GLY A 274 48.85 -16.40 -5.93
CA GLY A 274 49.13 -16.95 -7.26
C GLY A 274 49.91 -15.97 -8.14
N SER A 275 49.56 -14.68 -8.09
CA SER A 275 50.27 -13.62 -8.82
C SER A 275 51.71 -13.44 -8.32
N ILE A 276 51.94 -13.47 -7.00
CA ILE A 276 53.29 -13.36 -6.42
C ILE A 276 54.16 -14.57 -6.84
N LEU A 277 53.63 -15.79 -6.78
CA LEU A 277 54.34 -17.00 -7.19
C LEU A 277 54.65 -17.00 -8.69
N PHE A 278 53.71 -16.51 -9.50
CA PHE A 278 53.91 -16.38 -10.95
C PHE A 278 54.98 -15.35 -11.30
N LEU A 279 54.98 -14.18 -10.64
CA LEU A 279 55.93 -13.09 -10.89
C LEU A 279 57.34 -13.38 -10.37
N SER A 280 57.47 -14.10 -9.26
CA SER A 280 58.76 -14.44 -8.66
C SER A 280 59.51 -15.56 -9.40
N GLN A 281 58.87 -16.24 -10.36
CA GLN A 281 59.36 -17.46 -11.02
C GLN A 281 59.74 -18.59 -10.05
N ALA A 282 59.42 -18.46 -8.76
CA ALA A 282 59.87 -19.38 -7.73
C ALA A 282 59.17 -20.74 -7.86
N ASP A 283 57.88 -20.74 -8.20
CA ASP A 283 57.06 -21.95 -8.21
C ASP A 283 55.83 -21.78 -9.12
N TYR A 284 56.07 -21.77 -10.43
CA TYR A 284 55.05 -21.55 -11.47
C TYR A 284 53.83 -22.48 -11.35
N PHE A 285 54.07 -23.77 -11.07
CA PHE A 285 53.00 -24.76 -10.96
C PHE A 285 52.01 -24.42 -9.84
N TYR A 286 52.50 -24.01 -8.66
CA TYR A 286 51.63 -23.63 -7.54
C TYR A 286 50.84 -22.36 -7.83
N GLY A 287 51.43 -21.38 -8.54
CA GLY A 287 50.72 -20.19 -8.99
C GLY A 287 49.53 -20.51 -9.91
N VAL A 288 49.72 -21.41 -10.88
CA VAL A 288 48.64 -21.86 -11.78
C VAL A 288 47.53 -22.57 -11.01
N TYR A 289 47.86 -23.47 -10.07
CA TYR A 289 46.84 -24.15 -9.27
C TYR A 289 46.04 -23.20 -8.38
N LEU A 290 46.65 -22.16 -7.80
CA LEU A 290 45.93 -21.14 -7.05
C LEU A 290 44.96 -20.34 -7.92
N PHE A 291 45.33 -20.02 -9.17
CA PHE A 291 44.42 -19.36 -10.10
C PHE A 291 43.24 -20.24 -10.51
N ILE A 292 43.47 -21.54 -10.70
CA ILE A 292 42.40 -22.51 -10.99
C ILE A 292 41.45 -22.62 -9.78
N ALA A 293 42.00 -22.75 -8.57
CA ALA A 293 41.22 -22.80 -7.33
C ALA A 293 40.35 -21.54 -7.16
N ALA A 294 40.93 -20.36 -7.33
CA ALA A 294 40.22 -19.08 -7.22
C ALA A 294 39.12 -18.96 -8.30
N SER A 295 39.39 -19.45 -9.51
CA SER A 295 38.42 -19.46 -10.61
C SER A 295 37.23 -20.40 -10.34
N ILE A 296 37.46 -21.55 -9.70
CA ILE A 296 36.39 -22.44 -9.25
C ILE A 296 35.59 -21.79 -8.12
N GLN A 297 36.25 -21.11 -7.17
CA GLN A 297 35.58 -20.41 -6.08
C GLN A 297 34.70 -19.24 -6.56
N LEU A 298 35.01 -18.60 -7.69
CA LEU A 298 34.10 -17.62 -8.31
C LEU A 298 32.73 -18.21 -8.65
N LEU A 299 32.64 -19.52 -8.92
CA LEU A 299 31.38 -20.25 -9.17
C LEU A 299 30.65 -20.63 -7.88
N VAL A 300 31.31 -20.60 -6.72
CA VAL A 300 30.69 -20.91 -5.42
C VAL A 300 29.70 -19.82 -5.02
N LYS A 301 29.96 -18.55 -5.33
CA LYS A 301 29.08 -17.41 -5.03
C LYS A 301 27.67 -17.53 -5.64
N PRO A 302 27.51 -17.78 -6.96
CA PRO A 302 26.18 -18.05 -7.51
C PRO A 302 25.56 -19.32 -6.91
N GLY A 303 26.36 -20.33 -6.56
CA GLY A 303 25.89 -21.51 -5.83
C GLY A 303 25.28 -21.18 -4.47
N ILE A 304 25.98 -20.39 -3.63
CA ILE A 304 25.49 -19.92 -2.33
C ILE A 304 24.17 -19.16 -2.49
N GLU A 305 24.09 -18.28 -3.49
CA GLU A 305 22.88 -17.50 -3.76
C GLU A 305 21.70 -18.38 -4.21
N ILE A 306 21.94 -19.41 -5.04
CA ILE A 306 20.94 -20.41 -5.42
C ILE A 306 20.46 -21.18 -4.18
N PHE A 307 21.37 -21.68 -3.33
CA PHE A 307 21.02 -22.40 -2.10
C PHE A 307 20.25 -21.52 -1.12
N ARG A 308 20.64 -20.26 -0.96
CA ARG A 308 19.94 -19.28 -0.13
C ARG A 308 18.50 -19.10 -0.63
N ARG A 309 18.31 -18.89 -1.94
CA ARG A 309 16.98 -18.75 -2.56
C ARG A 309 16.15 -20.03 -2.44
N ALA A 310 16.75 -21.20 -2.67
CA ALA A 310 16.09 -22.49 -2.54
C ALA A 310 15.59 -22.73 -1.11
N ARG A 311 16.45 -22.53 -0.10
CA ARG A 311 16.08 -22.71 1.32
C ARG A 311 14.98 -21.75 1.76
N VAL A 312 15.06 -20.48 1.34
CA VAL A 312 14.00 -19.49 1.60
C VAL A 312 12.69 -19.88 0.91
N SER A 313 12.75 -20.43 -0.30
CA SER A 313 11.58 -20.93 -1.05
C SER A 313 10.92 -22.14 -0.38
N THR A 314 11.70 -23.11 0.09
CA THR A 314 11.17 -24.28 0.82
C THR A 314 10.50 -23.88 2.14
N MET A 315 11.05 -22.89 2.85
CA MET A 315 10.41 -22.35 4.06
C MET A 315 9.07 -21.65 3.77
N LYS A 316 8.78 -21.25 2.53
CA LYS A 316 7.48 -20.73 2.11
C LYS A 316 6.47 -21.82 1.74
N LYS A 317 6.94 -23.00 1.29
CA LYS A 317 6.09 -24.11 0.81
C LYS A 317 5.55 -25.04 1.90
N ASN A 318 6.14 -25.05 3.10
CA ASN A 318 5.64 -25.84 4.24
C ASN A 318 4.57 -25.09 5.06
N LYS A 319 3.75 -24.29 4.37
CA LYS A 319 2.53 -23.64 4.87
C LYS A 319 1.40 -24.02 3.92
#